data_AF-A0A9D7NMI7-F1
#
_entry.id   AF-A0A9D7NMI7-F1
#
_cell.length_a   1.000
_cell.length_b   1.000
_cell.length_c   1.000
_cell.angle_alpha   90.00
_cell.angle_beta   90.00
_cell.angle_gamma   90.00
#
_symmetry.space_group_name_H-M   'P 1'
#
loop_
_entity.id
_entity.type
_entity.pdbx_description
1 polymer ?
#
loop_
_entity_poly.entity_id
_entity_poly.type
_entity_poly.pdbx_seq_one_letter_code
_entity_poly.pdbx_strand_id
1 'polypeptide(L)' 'MANDTSDVIAQLTWLRIEHRDLDEAILQLSAKSGADQLQLRRLKKRKLRIKDMLSYLESKLIPDLDA' A
#
# COMPACT_ATOMS: atom_id res chain seq x y z
N MET A 1 10.66 -9.27 -23.02
CA MET A 1 9.59 -8.88 -22.06
C MET A 1 9.92 -9.30 -20.62
N ALA A 2 11.20 -9.46 -20.25
CA ALA A 2 11.59 -9.86 -18.88
C ALA A 2 11.66 -8.69 -17.89
N ASN A 3 11.66 -7.44 -18.36
CA ASN A 3 11.78 -6.25 -17.51
C ASN A 3 10.46 -5.89 -16.82
N ASP A 4 9.32 -6.15 -17.47
CA ASP A 4 8.01 -5.70 -16.99
C ASP A 4 7.59 -6.39 -15.68
N THR A 5 7.85 -7.67 -15.52
CA THR A 5 7.49 -8.42 -14.30
C THR A 5 8.39 -8.04 -13.11
N SER A 6 9.70 -7.88 -13.35
CA SER A 6 10.65 -7.45 -12.31
C SER A 6 10.33 -6.05 -11.81
N ASP A 7 9.97 -5.13 -12.70
CA ASP A 7 9.56 -3.76 -12.35
C ASP A 7 8.27 -3.75 -11.51
N VAL A 8 7.29 -4.60 -11.86
CA VAL A 8 6.05 -4.73 -11.07
C VAL A 8 6.32 -5.34 -9.69
N ILE A 9 7.20 -6.34 -9.58
CA ILE A 9 7.59 -6.94 -8.28
C ILE A 9 8.30 -5.90 -7.39
N ALA A 10 9.19 -5.09 -7.97
CA ALA A 10 9.86 -4.01 -7.25
C ALA A 10 8.84 -2.97 -6.74
N GLN A 11 7.87 -2.60 -7.59
CA GLN A 11 6.79 -1.68 -7.22
C GLN A 11 5.88 -2.26 -6.13
N LEU A 12 5.51 -3.53 -6.21
CA LEU A 12 4.74 -4.24 -5.17
C LEU A 12 5.48 -4.23 -3.83
N THR A 13 6.79 -4.50 -3.85
CA THR A 13 7.63 -4.47 -2.65
C THR A 13 7.61 -3.10 -2.00
N TRP A 14 7.82 -2.05 -2.79
CA TRP A 14 7.81 -0.67 -2.30
C TRP A 14 6.44 -0.28 -1.73
N LEU A 15 5.35 -0.61 -2.43
CA LEU A 15 3.99 -0.33 -1.97
C LEU A 15 3.65 -1.07 -0.67
N ARG A 16 4.13 -2.31 -0.48
CA ARG A 16 3.95 -3.07 0.77
C ARG A 16 4.67 -2.41 1.95
N ILE A 17 5.89 -1.90 1.73
CA ILE A 17 6.65 -1.16 2.74
C ILE A 17 5.89 0.11 3.12
N GLU A 18 5.54 0.96 2.15
CA GLU A 18 4.82 2.21 2.40
C GLU A 18 3.46 1.95 3.09
N HIS A 19 2.75 0.88 2.72
CA HIS A 19 1.51 0.50 3.37
C HIS A 19 1.71 0.17 4.86
N ARG A 20 2.78 -0.55 5.20
CA ARG A 20 3.13 -0.89 6.58
C ARG A 20 3.51 0.36 7.37
N ASP A 21 4.31 1.24 6.78
CA ASP A 21 4.74 2.50 7.41
C ASP A 21 3.54 3.40 7.71
N LEU A 22 2.58 3.49 6.78
CA LEU A 22 1.33 4.21 7.00
C LEU A 22 0.50 3.59 8.12
N ASP A 23 0.52 2.27 8.27
CA ASP A 23 -0.19 1.59 9.34
C ASP A 23 0.38 1.94 10.72
N GLU A 24 1.71 1.91 10.83
CA GLU A 24 2.40 2.31 12.05
C GLU A 24 2.15 3.79 12.36
N ALA A 25 2.23 4.67 11.35
CA ALA A 25 1.93 6.10 11.52
C ALA A 25 0.49 6.34 11.98
N ILE A 26 -0.49 5.60 11.44
CA ILE A 26 -1.89 5.67 11.87
C ILE A 26 -2.04 5.21 13.31
N LEU A 27 -1.41 4.10 13.69
CA LEU A 27 -1.45 3.56 15.05
C LEU A 27 -0.89 4.58 16.04
N GLN A 28 0.32 5.07 15.79
CA GLN A 28 0.99 6.06 16.64
C GLN A 28 0.18 7.36 16.75
N LEU A 29 -0.38 7.87 15.65
CA LEU A 29 -1.19 9.09 15.67
C LEU A 29 -2.49 8.87 16.44
N SER A 30 -3.15 7.72 16.26
CA SER A 30 -4.41 7.40 16.93
C SER A 30 -4.29 7.21 18.45
N ALA A 31 -3.11 6.80 18.92
CA ALA A 31 -2.83 6.60 20.34
C ALA A 31 -2.60 7.92 21.11
N LYS A 32 -2.41 9.06 20.42
CA LYS A 32 -2.18 10.36 21.06
C LYS A 32 -3.50 10.99 21.51
N SER A 33 -3.54 11.47 22.76
CA SER A 33 -4.63 12.32 23.24
C SER A 33 -4.70 13.60 22.41
N GLY A 34 -5.89 13.91 21.85
CA GLY A 34 -6.05 15.05 20.96
C GLY A 34 -5.56 14.81 19.52
N ALA A 35 -5.48 13.56 19.07
CA ALA A 35 -5.08 13.21 17.71
C ALA A 35 -5.82 14.03 16.64
N ASP A 36 -5.06 14.57 15.67
CA ASP A 36 -5.61 15.29 14.53
C ASP A 36 -6.41 14.33 13.64
N GLN A 37 -7.74 14.45 13.74
CA GLN A 37 -8.69 13.63 13.00
C GLN A 37 -8.61 13.85 11.49
N LEU A 38 -8.26 15.05 11.04
CA LEU A 38 -8.09 15.35 9.62
C LEU A 38 -6.83 14.65 9.09
N GLN A 39 -5.73 14.72 9.84
CA GLN A 39 -4.50 14.00 9.50
C GLN A 39 -4.73 12.48 9.49
N LEU A 40 -5.42 11.93 10.48
CA LEU A 40 -5.76 10.51 10.54
C LEU A 40 -6.59 10.07 9.31
N ARG A 41 -7.58 10.87 8.92
CA ARG A 41 -8.40 10.62 7.70
C ARG A 41 -7.55 10.64 6.43
N ARG A 42 -6.60 11.57 6.31
CA ARG A 42 -5.67 11.65 5.16
C ARG A 42 -4.78 10.41 5.09
N LEU A 43 -4.20 9.98 6.20
CA LEU A 43 -3.36 8.78 6.26
C LEU A 43 -4.15 7.52 5.88
N LYS A 44 -5.35 7.33 6.45
CA LYS A 44 -6.23 6.21 6.11
C LYS A 44 -6.61 6.20 4.62
N LYS A 45 -6.90 7.37 4.04
CA LYS A 45 -7.19 7.49 2.60
C LYS A 45 -5.99 7.14 1.73
N ARG A 46 -4.77 7.53 2.14
CA ARG A 46 -3.54 7.17 1.45
C ARG A 46 -3.28 5.66 1.53
N LYS A 47 -3.45 5.07 2.72
CA LYS A 47 -3.34 3.63 2.95
C LYS A 47 -4.31 2.84 2.06
N LEU A 48 -5.57 3.27 1.96
CA LEU A 48 -6.56 2.65 1.09
C LEU A 48 -6.12 2.67 -0.38
N ARG A 49 -5.66 3.81 -0.89
CA ARG A 49 -5.16 3.90 -2.28
C ARG A 49 -3.98 2.97 -2.56
N ILE A 50 -3.07 2.80 -1.60
CA ILE A 50 -1.94 1.88 -1.75
C ILE A 50 -2.44 0.44 -1.76
N LYS A 51 -3.40 0.09 -0.89
CA LYS A 51 -4.05 -1.23 -0.92
C LYS A 51 -4.69 -1.50 -2.29
N ASP A 52 -5.44 -0.54 -2.83
CA ASP A 52 -6.07 -0.68 -4.15
C ASP A 52 -5.03 -0.87 -5.26
N MET A 53 -3.90 -0.15 -5.20
CA MET A 53 -2.79 -0.29 -6.14
C MET A 53 -2.10 -1.66 -6.01
N LEU A 54 -1.88 -2.14 -4.78
CA LEU A 54 -1.35 -3.49 -4.54
C LEU A 54 -2.24 -4.54 -5.18
N SER A 55 -3.56 -4.50 -4.93
CA SER A 55 -4.50 -5.45 -5.51
C SER A 55 -4.54 -5.39 -7.03
N TYR A 56 -4.44 -4.20 -7.62
CA TYR A 56 -4.37 -4.02 -9.07
C TYR A 56 -3.10 -4.65 -9.68
N LEU A 57 -1.93 -4.38 -9.08
CA LEU A 57 -0.65 -4.93 -9.55
C LEU A 57 -0.53 -6.44 -9.31
N GLU A 58 -1.05 -6.94 -8.19
CA GLU A 58 -1.16 -8.38 -7.92
C GLU A 58 -2.05 -9.05 -8.97
N SER A 59 -3.21 -8.47 -9.29
CA SER A 59 -4.11 -8.97 -10.34
C SER A 59 -3.48 -8.95 -11.73
N LYS A 60 -2.52 -8.06 -11.98
CA LYS A 60 -1.76 -7.99 -13.23
C LYS A 60 -0.63 -9.02 -13.29
N LEU A 61 -0.16 -9.54 -12.16
CA LEU A 61 0.78 -10.66 -12.08
C LEU A 61 0.08 -12.03 -12.13
N ILE A 62 -1.15 -12.12 -11.63
CA ILE A 62 -1.97 -13.35 -11.62
C ILE A 62 -2.41 -13.90 -13.00
N PRO A 63 -2.37 -13.19 -14.17
CA PRO A 63 -2.72 -13.81 -15.45
C PRO A 63 -1.80 -14.99 -15.82
N ASP A 64 -0.63 -15.11 -15.16
CA ASP A 64 0.41 -16.10 -15.42
C ASP A 64 0.44 -17.24 -14.37
N LEU A 65 -0.43 -17.21 -13.35
CA LEU A 65 -0.44 -18.19 -12.24
C LEU A 65 -1.53 -19.29 -12.37
N ASP A 66 -2.47 -19.14 -13.31
CA ASP A 66 -3.57 -20.09 -13.59
C ASP A 66 -3.59 -20.60 -15.05
N ALA A 67 -2.43 -20.71 -15.72
CA ALA A 67 -2.30 -21.32 -17.06
C ALA A 67 -1.74 -22.75 -17.00
#